data_AF-B9W6B1-F1
#
_entry.id   AF-B9W6B1-F1
#
_cell.length_a   1.000
_cell.length_b   1.000
_cell.length_c   1.000
_cell.angle_alpha   90.00
_cell.angle_beta   90.00
_cell.angle_gamma   90.00
#
_symmetry.space_group_name_H-M   'P 1'
#
loop_
_entity.id
_entity.type
_entity.pdbx_description
1 polymer ?
#
loop_
_entity_poly.entity_id
_entity_poly.type
_entity_poly.pdbx_seq_one_letter_code
_entity_poly.pdbx_strand_id
1 'polypeptide(L)'
;YSFRLVYYSMTGDFNSTSLNMLNDKGWTMSFSIFFLMIMAIIGGSMLNWLMFFNPEMICLPFYMKMLTLFVCITGGLTGYVISNVKLFFFNKSLVYYNFSFFSGSMWFMPIISTIGVIKWPLILGMHSYKSFDQGWSEYFGGQMLYNQLKNYSLYVQEFQNNNLKIYLLSYMLWVIILVMMTLFLK
;
A
#
# COMPACT_ATOMS: atom_id res chain seq x y z
N TYR A 1 3.93 0.47 29.14
CA TYR A 1 3.90 1.59 28.17
C TYR A 1 3.02 2.75 28.65
N SER A 2 1.76 2.51 29.03
CA SER A 2 0.81 3.55 29.49
C SER A 2 1.40 4.51 30.54
N PHE A 3 1.93 4.00 31.65
CA PHE A 3 2.53 4.85 32.69
C PHE A 3 3.79 5.60 32.26
N ARG A 4 4.57 5.06 31.31
CA ARG A 4 5.69 5.78 30.68
C ARG A 4 5.19 6.97 29.85
N LEU A 5 4.07 6.81 29.13
CA LEU A 5 3.46 7.90 28.37
C LEU A 5 2.95 8.99 29.33
N VAL A 6 2.23 8.60 30.39
CA VAL A 6 1.77 9.54 31.43
C VAL A 6 2.95 10.30 32.05
N TYR A 7 4.08 9.63 32.28
CA TYR A 7 5.27 10.30 32.79
C TYR A 7 5.78 11.38 31.83
N TYR A 8 5.95 11.08 30.54
CA TYR A 8 6.49 12.06 29.60
C TYR A 8 5.52 13.17 29.20
N SER A 9 4.21 12.94 29.23
CA SER A 9 3.22 13.94 28.81
C SER A 9 2.65 14.78 29.95
N MET A 10 2.45 14.20 31.14
CA MET A 10 1.68 14.85 32.22
C MET A 10 2.48 15.10 33.49
N THR A 11 3.25 14.12 33.99
CA THR A 11 3.88 14.25 35.32
C THR A 11 5.34 14.70 35.29
N GLY A 12 6.02 14.56 34.14
CA GLY A 12 7.41 14.93 33.97
C GLY A 12 7.60 16.44 33.75
N ASP A 13 8.86 16.84 33.65
CA ASP A 13 9.22 18.23 33.40
C ASP A 13 8.76 18.67 32.01
N PHE A 14 8.36 19.94 31.91
CA PHE A 14 7.87 20.54 30.68
C PHE A 14 9.01 20.73 29.68
N ASN A 15 9.03 19.89 28.64
CA ASN A 15 10.13 19.83 27.66
C ASN A 15 9.85 20.62 26.36
N SER A 16 8.80 21.43 26.30
CA SER A 16 8.48 22.21 25.10
C SER A 16 9.09 23.62 25.14
N THR A 17 9.16 24.27 23.97
CA THR A 17 9.84 25.55 23.78
C THR A 17 9.29 26.67 24.66
N SER A 18 10.05 27.74 24.93
CA SER A 18 9.57 28.85 25.77
C SER A 18 8.33 29.57 25.20
N LEU A 19 8.15 29.57 23.88
CA LEU A 19 7.01 30.18 23.18
C LEU A 19 5.95 29.14 22.81
N ASN A 20 5.28 28.54 23.81
CA ASN A 20 4.18 27.61 23.54
C ASN A 20 2.82 28.29 23.68
N MET A 21 1.97 28.14 22.67
CA MET A 21 0.57 28.59 22.69
C MET A 21 -0.36 27.42 23.04
N LEU A 22 -0.36 27.01 24.31
CA LEU A 22 -1.28 25.97 24.80
C LEU A 22 -2.68 26.56 24.98
N ASN A 23 -3.68 26.02 24.27
CA ASN A 23 -5.05 26.50 24.35
C ASN A 23 -6.09 25.38 24.11
N ASP A 24 -6.82 25.00 25.16
CA ASP A 24 -7.86 23.96 25.12
C ASP A 24 -9.30 24.52 25.04
N LYS A 25 -9.47 25.77 24.60
CA LYS A 25 -10.79 26.44 24.57
C LYS A 25 -11.77 25.93 23.50
N GLY A 26 -11.36 24.99 22.66
CA GLY A 26 -12.20 24.44 21.59
C GLY A 26 -13.33 23.57 22.11
N TRP A 27 -14.56 24.09 22.16
CA TRP A 27 -15.72 23.38 22.70
C TRP A 27 -16.04 22.06 21.97
N THR A 28 -15.84 22.01 20.64
CA THR A 28 -16.08 20.80 19.84
C THR A 28 -15.13 19.66 20.21
N MET A 29 -13.87 19.98 20.49
CA MET A 29 -12.86 18.99 20.89
C MET A 29 -13.11 18.50 22.33
N SER A 30 -13.37 19.41 23.27
CA SER A 30 -13.63 19.01 24.66
C SER A 30 -14.91 18.18 24.81
N PHE A 31 -15.96 18.53 24.05
CA PHE A 31 -17.20 17.76 24.04
C PHE A 31 -17.00 16.32 23.53
N SER A 32 -16.24 16.15 22.44
CA SER A 32 -15.98 14.81 21.88
C SER A 32 -15.14 13.94 22.81
N ILE A 33 -14.10 14.50 23.45
CA ILE A 33 -13.29 13.78 24.44
C ILE A 33 -14.14 13.37 25.65
N PHE A 34 -15.02 14.25 26.14
CA PHE A 34 -15.90 13.95 27.27
C PHE A 34 -16.89 12.81 26.97
N PHE A 35 -17.51 12.83 25.79
CA PHE A 35 -18.42 11.76 25.38
C PHE A 35 -17.68 10.41 25.25
N LEU A 36 -16.48 10.41 24.67
CA LEU A 36 -15.63 9.21 24.57
C LEU A 36 -15.25 8.66 25.96
N MET A 37 -14.95 9.54 26.92
CA MET A 37 -14.63 9.14 28.30
C MET A 37 -15.81 8.38 28.94
N ILE A 38 -17.04 8.90 28.81
CA ILE A 38 -18.23 8.25 29.38
C ILE A 38 -18.44 6.88 28.73
N MET A 39 -18.32 6.81 27.41
CA MET A 39 -18.52 5.55 26.69
C MET A 39 -17.45 4.51 27.03
N ALA A 40 -16.20 4.93 27.30
CA ALA A 40 -15.14 3.99 27.72
C ALA A 40 -15.44 3.32 29.07
N ILE A 41 -16.09 4.02 30.00
CA ILE A 41 -16.43 3.48 31.33
C ILE A 41 -17.62 2.51 31.24
N ILE A 42 -18.67 2.90 30.51
CA ILE A 42 -19.94 2.17 30.48
C ILE A 42 -19.98 1.10 29.38
N GLY A 43 -19.33 1.36 28.25
CA GLY A 43 -19.43 0.53 27.04
C GLY A 43 -18.93 -0.89 27.24
N GLY A 44 -17.86 -1.09 28.03
CA GLY A 44 -17.32 -2.42 28.29
C GLY A 44 -18.28 -3.34 29.05
N SER A 45 -18.96 -2.81 30.09
CA SER A 45 -19.92 -3.59 30.86
C SER A 45 -21.21 -3.85 30.07
N MET A 46 -21.70 -2.86 29.32
CA MET A 46 -22.86 -3.02 28.44
C MET A 46 -22.61 -4.08 27.36
N LEU A 47 -21.46 -4.04 26.67
CA LEU A 47 -21.13 -5.01 25.63
C LEU A 47 -20.98 -6.42 26.18
N ASN A 48 -20.42 -6.58 27.38
CA ASN A 48 -20.30 -7.89 28.01
C ASN A 48 -21.67 -8.54 28.26
N TRP A 49 -22.66 -7.75 28.71
CA TRP A 49 -24.03 -8.25 28.90
C TRP A 49 -24.76 -8.55 27.60
N LEU A 50 -24.46 -7.83 26.52
CA LEU A 50 -25.12 -8.02 25.23
C LEU A 50 -24.52 -9.17 24.40
N MET A 51 -23.21 -9.40 24.46
CA MET A 51 -22.54 -10.37 23.59
C MET A 51 -22.47 -11.77 24.20
N PHE A 52 -22.32 -11.90 25.51
CA PHE A 52 -22.14 -13.20 26.17
C PHE A 52 -23.46 -13.74 26.74
N PHE A 53 -24.24 -14.41 25.90
CA PHE A 53 -25.50 -15.04 26.31
C PHE A 53 -25.34 -16.33 27.13
N ASN A 54 -24.23 -17.06 26.96
CA ASN A 54 -23.94 -18.30 27.68
C ASN A 54 -22.63 -18.16 28.47
N PRO A 55 -22.66 -17.74 29.75
CA PRO A 55 -21.47 -17.69 30.57
C PRO A 55 -21.06 -19.11 31.01
N GLU A 56 -19.95 -19.61 30.48
CA GLU A 56 -19.33 -20.85 30.97
C GLU A 56 -18.57 -20.58 32.28
N MET A 57 -18.76 -21.44 33.28
CA MET A 57 -18.06 -21.33 34.57
C MET A 57 -16.60 -21.80 34.42
N ILE A 58 -15.65 -20.87 34.58
CA ILE A 58 -14.21 -21.18 34.57
C ILE A 58 -13.70 -21.29 36.01
N CYS A 59 -13.46 -22.52 36.48
CA CYS A 59 -12.89 -22.80 37.79
C CYS A 59 -11.35 -22.73 37.75
N LEU A 60 -10.79 -21.58 38.16
CA LEU A 60 -9.33 -21.38 38.26
C LEU A 60 -8.88 -21.28 39.72
N PRO A 61 -7.66 -21.77 40.06
CA PRO A 61 -7.07 -21.51 41.37
C PRO A 61 -6.87 -20.00 41.57
N PHE A 62 -6.94 -19.54 42.82
CA PHE A 62 -6.91 -18.11 43.17
C PHE A 62 -5.73 -17.34 42.53
N TYR A 63 -4.56 -17.96 42.48
CA TYR A 63 -3.37 -17.38 41.85
C TYR A 63 -3.59 -17.01 40.38
N MET A 64 -4.16 -17.92 39.59
CA MET A 64 -4.41 -17.66 38.15
C MET A 64 -5.51 -16.62 37.95
N LYS A 65 -6.55 -16.63 38.81
CA LYS A 65 -7.67 -15.67 38.71
C LYS A 65 -7.22 -14.22 38.92
N MET A 66 -6.25 -13.99 39.82
CA MET A 66 -5.77 -12.63 40.15
C MET A 66 -4.52 -12.21 39.37
N LEU A 67 -3.95 -13.09 38.53
CA LEU A 67 -2.68 -12.87 37.86
C LEU A 67 -2.67 -11.60 36.99
N THR A 68 -3.73 -11.33 36.25
CA THR A 68 -3.84 -10.15 35.39
C THR A 68 -3.73 -8.85 36.19
N LEU A 69 -4.41 -8.79 37.34
CA LEU A 69 -4.40 -7.63 38.21
C LEU A 69 -3.00 -7.42 38.83
N PHE A 70 -2.34 -8.50 39.27
CA PHE A 70 -0.96 -8.42 39.77
C PHE A 70 0.03 -7.94 38.69
N VAL A 71 -0.06 -8.46 37.46
CA VAL A 71 0.81 -8.04 36.35
C VAL A 71 0.55 -6.58 35.97
N CYS A 72 -0.69 -6.12 35.96
CA CYS A 72 -1.03 -4.72 35.67
C CYS A 72 -0.45 -3.77 36.73
N ILE A 73 -0.58 -4.09 38.03
CA ILE A 73 -0.06 -3.24 39.11
C ILE A 73 1.47 -3.21 39.07
N THR A 74 2.12 -4.37 39.01
CA THR A 74 3.58 -4.46 38.97
C THR A 74 4.15 -3.82 37.69
N GLY A 75 3.52 -4.04 36.54
CA GLY A 75 3.89 -3.44 35.26
C GLY A 75 3.72 -1.91 35.25
N GLY A 76 2.68 -1.39 35.91
CA GLY A 76 2.46 0.05 36.05
C GLY A 76 3.53 0.72 36.91
N LEU A 77 3.78 0.17 38.10
CA LEU A 77 4.80 0.66 39.04
C LEU A 77 6.21 0.62 38.42
N THR A 78 6.59 -0.52 37.86
CA THR A 78 7.90 -0.67 37.21
C THR A 78 8.05 0.26 36.01
N GLY A 79 7.00 0.39 35.19
CA GLY A 79 6.98 1.29 34.04
C GLY A 79 7.22 2.76 34.42
N TYR A 80 6.63 3.22 35.53
CA TYR A 80 6.81 4.57 36.03
C TYR A 80 8.22 4.81 36.62
N VAL A 81 8.74 3.85 37.39
CA VAL A 81 10.10 3.94 37.97
C VAL A 81 11.16 3.96 36.86
N ILE A 82 11.01 3.14 35.82
CA ILE A 82 11.95 3.10 34.68
C ILE A 82 11.95 4.44 33.91
N SER A 83 10.80 5.10 33.78
CA SER A 83 10.71 6.40 33.08
C SER A 83 11.33 7.57 33.84
N ASN A 84 11.47 7.46 35.17
CA ASN A 84 12.00 8.53 36.01
C ASN A 84 13.53 8.64 35.92
N VAL A 85 14.02 9.26 34.84
CA VAL A 85 15.45 9.44 34.56
C VAL A 85 15.88 10.86 34.89
N LYS A 86 16.90 11.01 35.75
CA LYS A 86 17.61 12.26 36.07
C LYS A 86 18.95 12.36 35.33
N LEU A 87 19.48 13.59 35.26
CA LEU A 87 20.69 13.95 34.49
C LEU A 87 21.96 13.15 34.80
N PHE A 88 22.08 12.56 36.00
CA PHE A 88 23.28 11.81 36.40
C PHE A 88 23.13 10.28 36.31
N PHE A 89 22.05 9.75 35.75
CA PHE A 89 21.91 8.30 35.58
C PHE A 89 22.64 7.79 34.34
N PHE A 90 23.32 6.64 34.49
CA PHE A 90 23.79 5.86 33.35
C PHE A 90 22.60 5.43 32.50
N ASN A 91 22.59 5.87 31.23
CA ASN A 91 21.51 5.58 30.32
C ASN A 91 21.52 4.09 29.93
N LYS A 92 20.63 3.31 30.56
CA LYS A 92 20.54 1.85 30.34
C LYS A 92 20.16 1.49 28.90
N SER A 93 19.44 2.36 28.18
CA SER A 93 19.11 2.11 26.77
C SER A 93 20.33 2.18 25.86
N LEU A 94 21.27 3.10 26.13
CA LEU A 94 22.53 3.19 25.41
C LEU A 94 23.44 1.99 25.71
N VAL A 95 23.44 1.49 26.95
CA VAL A 95 24.20 0.29 27.32
C VAL A 95 23.67 -0.95 26.57
N TYR A 96 22.36 -1.10 26.45
CA TYR A 96 21.71 -2.18 25.69
C TYR A 96 21.22 -1.71 24.32
N TYR A 97 22.09 -1.01 23.58
CA TYR A 97 21.71 -0.37 22.33
C TYR A 97 21.06 -1.33 21.33
N ASN A 98 21.66 -2.50 21.08
CA ASN A 98 21.14 -3.47 20.12
C ASN A 98 19.70 -3.92 20.44
N PHE A 99 19.39 -4.17 21.71
CA PHE A 99 18.04 -4.57 22.13
C PHE A 99 17.05 -3.40 22.03
N SER A 100 17.48 -2.19 22.44
CA SER A 100 16.65 -0.99 22.33
C SER A 100 16.37 -0.61 20.87
N PHE A 101 17.34 -0.78 19.98
CA PHE A 101 17.22 -0.53 18.55
C PHE A 101 16.32 -1.56 17.86
N PHE A 102 16.45 -2.84 18.21
CA PHE A 102 15.57 -3.89 17.69
C PHE A 102 14.11 -3.67 18.09
N SER A 103 13.85 -3.37 19.37
CA SER A 103 12.49 -3.08 19.83
C SER A 103 11.94 -1.76 19.30
N GLY A 104 12.78 -0.73 19.15
CA GLY A 104 12.39 0.58 18.60
C GLY A 104 12.12 0.56 17.09
N SER A 105 12.84 -0.26 16.33
CA SER A 105 12.64 -0.43 14.87
C SER A 105 11.45 -1.32 14.51
N MET A 106 10.57 -1.64 15.47
CA MET A 106 9.47 -2.60 15.30
C MET A 106 9.96 -3.94 14.72
N TRP A 107 11.03 -4.48 15.30
CA TRP A 107 11.66 -5.74 14.86
C TRP A 107 12.06 -5.74 13.38
N PHE A 108 12.46 -4.57 12.86
CA PHE A 108 12.78 -4.35 11.43
C PHE A 108 11.63 -4.66 10.45
N MET A 109 10.41 -4.85 10.92
CA MET A 109 9.27 -5.17 10.05
C MET A 109 9.02 -4.15 8.94
N PRO A 110 9.12 -2.82 9.18
CA PRO A 110 8.95 -1.84 8.11
C PRO A 110 9.99 -1.98 6.98
N ILE A 111 11.24 -2.33 7.32
CA ILE A 111 12.32 -2.49 6.35
C ILE A 111 12.11 -3.76 5.52
N ILE A 112 11.71 -4.85 6.17
CA ILE A 112 11.42 -6.12 5.51
C ILE A 112 10.22 -5.98 4.57
N SER A 113 9.14 -5.34 5.04
CA SER A 113 7.90 -5.19 4.27
C SER A 113 8.02 -4.18 3.12
N THR A 114 8.88 -3.16 3.23
CA THR A 114 9.09 -2.19 2.16
C THR A 114 10.16 -2.67 1.19
N ILE A 115 11.43 -2.68 1.58
CA ILE A 115 12.57 -2.93 0.69
C ILE A 115 12.57 -4.36 0.16
N GLY A 116 12.21 -5.33 1.01
CA GLY A 116 12.17 -6.75 0.61
C GLY A 116 11.07 -7.05 -0.42
N VAL A 117 9.88 -6.47 -0.23
CA VAL A 117 8.72 -6.77 -1.07
C VAL A 117 8.72 -5.96 -2.37
N ILE A 118 9.11 -4.68 -2.33
CA ILE A 118 9.05 -3.76 -3.48
C ILE A 118 9.96 -4.21 -4.64
N LYS A 119 11.08 -4.87 -4.35
CA LYS A 119 12.05 -5.28 -5.38
C LYS A 119 11.44 -6.21 -6.45
N TRP A 120 10.58 -7.14 -6.04
CA TRP A 120 10.04 -8.16 -6.96
C TRP A 120 9.06 -7.58 -7.99
N PRO A 121 8.02 -6.81 -7.61
CA PRO A 121 7.13 -6.15 -8.56
C PRO A 121 7.86 -5.21 -9.51
N LEU A 122 8.88 -4.48 -9.05
CA LEU A 122 9.66 -3.57 -9.89
C LEU A 122 10.43 -4.29 -11.00
N ILE A 123 11.09 -5.40 -10.66
CA ILE A 123 11.83 -6.21 -11.64
C ILE A 123 10.85 -6.80 -12.66
N LEU A 124 9.71 -7.32 -12.21
CA LEU A 124 8.66 -7.84 -13.08
C LEU A 124 8.11 -6.75 -14.01
N GLY A 125 7.83 -5.55 -13.49
CA GLY A 125 7.39 -4.41 -14.28
C GLY A 125 8.39 -3.98 -15.35
N MET A 126 9.70 -4.03 -15.04
CA MET A 126 10.74 -3.73 -16.02
C MET A 126 10.83 -4.80 -17.11
N HIS A 127 10.66 -6.07 -16.75
CA HIS A 127 10.62 -7.14 -17.74
C HIS A 127 9.39 -7.06 -18.63
N SER A 128 8.20 -6.79 -18.07
CA SER A 128 6.98 -6.64 -18.87
C SER A 128 7.09 -5.45 -19.83
N TYR A 129 7.58 -4.30 -19.36
CA TYR A 129 7.72 -3.11 -20.20
C TYR A 129 8.64 -3.36 -21.41
N LYS A 130 9.79 -4.02 -21.18
CA LYS A 130 10.74 -4.30 -22.26
C LYS A 130 10.26 -5.37 -23.24
N SER A 131 9.72 -6.47 -22.73
CA SER A 131 9.39 -7.61 -23.59
C SER A 131 8.02 -7.47 -24.23
N PHE A 132 6.99 -7.08 -23.47
CA PHE A 132 5.63 -6.95 -23.98
C PHE A 132 5.44 -5.65 -24.74
N ASP A 133 5.61 -4.51 -24.07
CA ASP A 133 5.25 -3.22 -24.67
C ASP A 133 6.24 -2.86 -25.77
N GLN A 134 7.53 -2.70 -25.45
CA GLN A 134 8.54 -2.30 -26.43
C GLN A 134 8.94 -3.42 -27.41
N GLY A 135 8.62 -4.68 -27.11
CA GLY A 135 9.02 -5.83 -27.92
C GLY A 135 7.87 -6.35 -28.78
N TRP A 136 7.09 -7.28 -28.22
CA TRP A 136 6.06 -8.01 -28.96
C TRP A 136 4.96 -7.11 -29.50
N SER A 137 4.53 -6.09 -28.76
CA SER A 137 3.44 -5.22 -29.19
C SER A 137 3.85 -4.35 -30.39
N GLU A 138 5.09 -3.84 -30.42
CA GLU A 138 5.62 -3.12 -31.57
C GLU A 138 5.88 -4.03 -32.76
N TYR A 139 6.37 -5.25 -32.51
CA TYR A 139 6.59 -6.26 -33.54
C TYR A 139 5.29 -6.65 -34.23
N PHE A 140 4.21 -6.97 -33.51
CA PHE A 140 2.94 -7.33 -34.14
C PHE A 140 2.12 -6.11 -34.61
N GLY A 141 2.36 -4.96 -34.01
CA GLY A 141 1.65 -3.73 -34.30
C GLY A 141 2.34 -2.92 -35.40
N GLY A 142 2.69 -1.68 -35.05
CA GLY A 142 3.04 -0.64 -36.02
C GLY A 142 4.26 -0.96 -36.88
N GLN A 143 5.31 -1.58 -36.33
CA GLN A 143 6.55 -1.78 -37.09
C GLN A 143 6.38 -2.81 -38.21
N MET A 144 5.73 -3.94 -37.94
CA MET A 144 5.51 -4.95 -38.97
C MET A 144 4.44 -4.54 -39.97
N LEU A 145 3.37 -3.87 -39.52
CA LEU A 145 2.38 -3.30 -40.44
C LEU A 145 3.01 -2.28 -41.39
N TYR A 146 3.86 -1.39 -40.89
CA TYR A 146 4.59 -0.44 -41.73
C TYR A 146 5.46 -1.15 -42.77
N ASN A 147 6.22 -2.17 -42.36
CA ASN A 147 7.06 -2.94 -43.29
C ASN A 147 6.23 -3.68 -44.35
N GLN A 148 5.10 -4.26 -43.98
CA GLN A 148 4.21 -4.95 -44.94
C GLN A 148 3.60 -3.96 -45.94
N LEU A 149 3.04 -2.84 -45.47
CA LEU A 149 2.46 -1.81 -46.34
C LEU A 149 3.50 -1.21 -47.28
N LYS A 150 4.71 -0.96 -46.79
CA LYS A 150 5.83 -0.51 -47.61
C LYS A 150 6.12 -1.51 -48.73
N ASN A 151 6.23 -2.80 -48.42
CA ASN A 151 6.49 -3.83 -49.42
C ASN A 151 5.37 -3.91 -50.47
N TYR A 152 4.09 -3.85 -50.05
CA TYR A 152 2.98 -3.82 -50.99
C TYR A 152 3.00 -2.58 -51.90
N SER A 153 3.31 -1.41 -51.34
CA SER A 153 3.42 -0.18 -52.14
C SER A 153 4.52 -0.27 -53.20
N LEU A 154 5.67 -0.86 -52.85
CA LEU A 154 6.76 -1.11 -53.79
C LEU A 154 6.34 -2.05 -54.92
N TYR A 155 5.63 -3.15 -54.61
CA TYR A 155 5.11 -4.06 -55.65
C TYR A 155 4.12 -3.38 -56.59
N VAL A 156 3.22 -2.54 -56.06
CA VAL A 156 2.26 -1.78 -56.88
C VAL A 156 3.00 -0.78 -57.78
N GLN A 157 4.03 -0.12 -57.25
CA GLN A 157 4.81 0.84 -58.01
C GLN A 157 5.58 0.19 -59.17
N GLU A 158 6.15 -1.01 -58.97
CA GLU A 158 6.76 -1.78 -60.05
C GLU A 158 5.74 -2.19 -61.12
N PHE A 159 4.54 -2.62 -60.72
CA PHE A 159 3.46 -2.91 -61.67
C PHE A 159 3.05 -1.67 -62.47
N GLN A 160 3.05 -0.50 -61.82
CA GLN A 160 2.71 0.76 -62.46
C GLN A 160 3.80 1.31 -63.38
N ASN A 161 5.05 0.92 -63.17
CA ASN A 161 6.17 1.39 -64.00
C ASN A 161 6.28 0.66 -65.36
N ASN A 162 5.23 -0.06 -65.78
CA ASN A 162 5.17 -0.75 -67.06
C ASN A 162 4.83 0.18 -68.23
N ASN A 163 5.13 -0.26 -69.46
CA ASN A 163 4.83 0.49 -70.67
C ASN A 163 3.31 0.66 -70.90
N LEU A 164 2.91 1.79 -71.50
CA LEU A 164 1.51 2.15 -71.84
C LEU A 164 0.70 1.05 -72.54
N LYS A 165 1.34 0.21 -73.37
CA LYS A 165 0.67 -0.90 -74.07
C LYS A 165 0.04 -1.92 -73.11
N ILE A 166 0.73 -2.24 -72.02
CA ILE A 166 0.28 -3.23 -71.03
C ILE A 166 -0.92 -2.67 -70.24
N TYR A 167 -0.90 -1.37 -69.93
CA TYR A 167 -2.01 -0.70 -69.29
C TYR A 167 -3.31 -0.76 -70.08
N LEU A 168 -3.26 -0.45 -71.37
CA LEU A 168 -4.44 -0.52 -72.24
C LEU A 168 -5.01 -1.94 -72.31
N LEU A 169 -4.14 -2.95 -72.30
CA LEU A 169 -4.55 -4.36 -72.31
C LEU A 169 -5.31 -4.76 -71.04
N SER A 170 -4.88 -4.27 -69.87
CA SER A 170 -5.57 -4.49 -68.59
C SER A 170 -6.96 -3.83 -68.55
N TYR A 171 -7.10 -2.64 -69.13
CA TYR A 171 -8.39 -1.94 -69.20
C TYR A 171 -9.41 -2.71 -70.06
N MET A 172 -8.96 -3.24 -71.20
CA MET A 172 -9.82 -4.04 -72.09
C MET A 172 -10.30 -5.32 -71.39
N LEU A 173 -9.43 -6.01 -70.65
CA LEU A 173 -9.83 -7.17 -69.84
C LEU A 173 -10.90 -6.81 -68.80
N TRP A 174 -10.79 -5.64 -68.17
CA TRP A 174 -11.75 -5.18 -67.17
C TRP A 174 -13.14 -4.92 -67.76
N VAL A 175 -13.21 -4.33 -68.96
CA VAL A 175 -14.48 -4.11 -69.69
C VAL A 175 -15.16 -5.44 -69.99
N ILE A 176 -14.41 -6.46 -70.42
CA ILE A 176 -14.97 -7.80 -70.69
C ILE A 176 -15.58 -8.39 -69.41
N ILE A 177 -14.87 -8.31 -68.28
CA ILE A 177 -15.37 -8.82 -66.99
C ILE A 177 -16.66 -8.10 -66.57
N LEU A 178 -16.73 -6.78 -66.70
CA LEU A 178 -17.94 -6.03 -66.39
C LEU A 178 -19.13 -6.45 -67.25
N VAL A 179 -18.91 -6.64 -68.56
CA VAL A 179 -19.96 -7.11 -69.46
C VAL A 179 -20.44 -8.50 -69.04
N MET A 180 -19.54 -9.41 -68.69
CA MET A 180 -19.91 -10.74 -68.19
C MET A 180 -20.70 -10.69 -66.88
N MET A 181 -20.33 -9.81 -65.94
CA MET A 181 -21.05 -9.64 -64.68
C MET A 181 -22.46 -9.09 -64.91
N THR A 182 -22.61 -8.10 -65.78
CA THR A 182 -23.93 -7.53 -66.10
C THR A 182 -24.84 -8.51 -66.84
N LEU A 183 -24.28 -9.44 -67.61
CA LEU A 183 -25.01 -10.54 -68.24
C LEU A 183 -25.46 -11.61 -67.23
N PHE A 184 -24.69 -11.86 -66.16
CA PHE A 184 -25.02 -12.83 -65.11
C PHE A 184 -25.98 -12.29 -64.03
N LEU A 185 -26.05 -10.97 -63.85
CA LEU A 185 -26.94 -10.31 -62.90
C LEU A 185 -28.36 -10.07 -63.45
N LYS A 186 -28.56 -10.28 -64.75
CA LYS A 186 -29.88 -10.47 -65.37
C LYS A 186 -30.26 -11.94 -65.32
#